data_AF-A0A7U9MTA0-F1
#
_entry.id   AF-A0A7U9MTA0-F1
#
_cell.length_a   1.000
_cell.length_b   1.000
_cell.length_c   1.000
_cell.angle_alpha   90.00
_cell.angle_beta   90.00
_cell.angle_gamma   90.00
#
_symmetry.space_group_name_H-M   'P 1'
#
loop_
_entity.id
_entity.type
_entity.pdbx_description
1 polymer ?
#
loop_
_entity_poly.entity_id
_entity_poly.type
_entity_poly.pdbx_seq_one_letter_code
_entity_poly.pdbx_strand_id
1 'polypeptide(L)' 'MNKWLKAILNIVILVISIVLICTQQKNVGPAGLGLMVLGLAGILFLLYNYNKQYTK' A
#
# COMPACT_ATOMS: atom_id res chain seq x y z
N MET A 1 19.19 -7.12 2.02
CA MET A 1 17.96 -7.86 1.65
C MET A 1 18.06 -8.29 0.20
N ASN A 2 17.82 -9.55 -0.11
CA ASN A 2 17.87 -10.08 -1.48
C ASN A 2 16.89 -9.32 -2.40
N LYS A 3 17.28 -9.06 -3.64
CA LYS A 3 16.45 -8.31 -4.62
C LYS A 3 15.07 -8.94 -4.79
N TRP A 4 15.03 -10.27 -4.87
CA TRP A 4 13.79 -11.06 -4.93
C TRP A 4 12.93 -10.91 -3.68
N LEU A 5 13.55 -10.93 -2.49
CA LEU A 5 12.82 -10.75 -1.23
C LEU A 5 12.21 -9.34 -1.12
N LYS A 6 12.93 -8.31 -1.57
CA LYS A 6 12.38 -6.93 -1.68
C LYS A 6 11.19 -6.87 -2.64
N ALA A 7 11.29 -7.50 -3.80
CA ALA A 7 10.22 -7.51 -4.79
C ALA A 7 8.96 -8.19 -4.23
N ILE A 8 9.11 -9.36 -3.62
CA ILE A 8 8.00 -10.09 -3.00
C ILE A 8 7.34 -9.24 -1.91
N LEU A 9 8.12 -8.63 -1.03
CA LEU A 9 7.60 -7.78 0.03
C LEU A 9 6.79 -6.59 -0.53
N ASN A 10 7.31 -5.91 -1.55
CA ASN A 10 6.60 -4.79 -2.18
C ASN A 10 5.28 -5.23 -2.81
N ILE A 11 5.25 -6.39 -3.47
CA ILE A 11 4.03 -6.96 -4.06
C ILE A 11 3.01 -7.29 -2.97
N VAL A 12 3.43 -7.93 -1.88
CA VAL A 12 2.56 -8.27 -0.76
C VAL A 12 1.94 -7.02 -0.15
N ILE A 13 2.74 -5.98 0.11
CA ILE A 13 2.24 -4.70 0.64
C ILE A 13 1.24 -4.07 -0.32
N LEU A 14 1.52 -4.08 -1.63
CA LEU A 14 0.61 -3.53 -2.65
C LEU A 14 -0.74 -4.25 -2.64
N VAL A 15 -0.74 -5.58 -2.62
CA VAL A 15 -1.97 -6.39 -2.60
C VAL A 15 -2.78 -6.12 -1.34
N ILE A 16 -2.13 -6.10 -0.16
CA ILE A 16 -2.81 -5.80 1.12
C ILE A 16 -3.43 -4.40 1.08
N SER A 17 -2.71 -3.40 0.58
CA SER A 17 -3.21 -2.03 0.44
C SER A 17 -4.45 -1.96 -0.47
N ILE A 18 -4.44 -2.66 -1.61
CA ILE A 18 -5.59 -2.70 -2.52
C ILE A 18 -6.78 -3.41 -1.86
N VAL A 19 -6.56 -4.53 -1.17
CA VAL A 19 -7.62 -5.26 -0.45
C VAL A 19 -8.25 -4.39 0.63
N LEU A 20 -7.45 -3.65 1.41
CA LEU A 20 -7.92 -2.68 2.41
C LEU A 20 -8.84 -1.63 1.79
N ILE A 21 -8.50 -1.12 0.61
CA ILE A 21 -9.32 -0.11 -0.08
C ILE A 21 -10.60 -0.75 -0.60
N CYS A 22 -10.51 -1.83 -1.39
CA CYS A 22 -11.64 -2.43 -2.08
C CYS A 22 -12.68 -3.05 -1.13
N THR A 23 -12.24 -3.71 -0.06
CA THR A 23 -13.17 -4.37 0.89
C THR A 23 -14.01 -3.37 1.67
N GLN A 24 -13.49 -2.17 1.91
CA GLN A 24 -14.17 -1.17 2.73
C GLN A 24 -15.07 -0.22 1.93
N GLN A 25 -15.07 -0.29 0.59
CA GLN A 25 -15.91 0.57 -0.25
C GLN A 25 -17.41 0.47 0.07
N LYS A 26 -17.87 -0.70 0.56
CA LYS A 26 -19.27 -0.91 0.95
C LYS A 26 -19.55 -0.58 2.42
N ASN A 27 -18.50 -0.45 3.24
CA ASN A 27 -18.58 -0.08 4.65
C ASN A 27 -18.28 1.42 4.81
N VAL A 28 -19.22 2.25 4.37
CA VAL A 28 -19.10 3.72 4.42
C VAL A 28 -19.33 4.21 5.85
N GLY A 29 -18.30 4.10 6.68
CA GLY A 29 -18.25 4.62 8.04
C GLY A 29 -16.84 5.04 8.44
N PRO A 30 -16.66 5.76 9.57
CA PRO A 30 -15.35 6.28 9.97
C PRO A 30 -14.25 5.22 10.05
N ALA A 31 -14.59 4.02 10.52
CA ALA A 31 -13.68 2.88 10.57
C ALA A 31 -13.27 2.39 9.17
N GLY A 32 -14.23 2.23 8.24
CA GLY A 32 -13.96 1.84 6.86
C GLY A 32 -13.14 2.88 6.11
N LEU A 33 -13.44 4.17 6.31
CA LEU A 33 -12.66 5.29 5.78
C LEU A 33 -11.22 5.27 6.31
N GLY A 34 -11.03 5.05 7.61
CA GLY A 34 -9.69 4.93 8.20
C GLY A 34 -8.86 3.80 7.57
N LEU A 35 -9.48 2.65 7.33
CA LEU A 35 -8.84 1.51 6.67
C LEU A 35 -8.50 1.80 5.19
N MET A 36 -9.37 2.53 4.47
CA MET A 36 -9.07 2.98 3.11
C MET A 36 -7.87 3.95 3.09
N VAL A 37 -7.81 4.89 4.04
CA VAL A 37 -6.67 5.82 4.17
C VAL A 37 -5.38 5.07 4.50
N LEU A 38 -5.42 4.06 5.37
CA LEU A 38 -4.27 3.19 5.64
C LEU A 38 -3.80 2.44 4.39
N GLY A 39 -4.73 1.90 3.60
CA GLY A 39 -4.41 1.27 2.31
C GLY A 39 -3.72 2.25 1.36
N LEU A 40 -4.25 3.47 1.23
CA LEU A 40 -3.70 4.57 0.43
C LEU A 40 -2.31 4.99 0.90
N ALA A 41 -2.09 5.12 2.21
CA ALA A 41 -0.79 5.42 2.79
C ALA A 41 0.25 4.35 2.43
N GLY A 42 -0.14 3.07 2.41
CA GLY A 42 0.73 1.98 1.96
C GLY A 42 1.14 2.10 0.49
N ILE A 43 0.22 2.48 -0.40
CA ILE A 43 0.52 2.73 -1.82
C ILE A 43 1.48 3.91 -1.98
N LEU A 44 1.20 5.02 -1.29
CA LEU A 44 2.07 6.21 -1.32
C LEU A 44 3.47 5.92 -0.77
N PHE A 45 3.57 5.11 0.29
CA PHE A 45 4.85 4.68 0.84
C PHE A 45 5.66 3.83 -0.15
N LEU A 46 5.02 2.90 -0.87
CA LEU A 46 5.68 2.11 -1.92
C LEU A 46 6.16 3.02 -3.06
N LEU A 47 5.31 3.96 -3.49
CA LEU A 47 5.66 4.92 -4.54
C LEU A 47 6.84 5.82 -4.11
N TYR A 48 6.84 6.31 -2.86
CA TYR A 48 7.94 7.09 -2.32
C TYR A 48 9.25 6.31 -2.30
N ASN A 49 9.23 5.06 -1.82
CA ASN A 49 10.44 4.22 -1.80
C ASN A 49 10.94 3.86 -3.20
N TYR A 50 10.03 3.71 -4.16
CA TYR A 50 10.40 3.55 -5.56
C TYR A 50 11.06 4.83 -6.06
N ASN A 51 10.39 5.98 -5.95
CA ASN A 51 10.88 7.27 -6.44
C ASN A 51 12.21 7.70 -5.82
N LYS A 52 12.43 7.45 -4.52
CA LYS A 52 13.69 7.74 -3.83
C LYS A 52 14.90 7.05 -4.47
N GLN A 53 14.70 5.95 -5.19
CA GLN A 53 15.79 5.27 -5.90
C GLN A 53 16.18 5.99 -7.20
N TYR A 54 15.27 6.77 -7.79
CA TYR A 54 15.47 7.47 -9.06
C TYR A 54 15.70 8.98 -8.88
N THR A 55 15.18 9.57 -7.80
CA THR A 55 15.43 10.96 -7.40
C THR A 55 16.56 10.96 -6.37
N LYS A 56 17.79 11.10 -6.87
CA LYS A 56 18.95 11.48 -6.05
C LYS A 56 19.06 12.99 -5.97
#